data_AF-A0AAN8KJE2-F1
#
_entry.id   AF-A0AAN8KJE2-F1
#
_cell.length_a   1.000
_cell.length_b   1.000
_cell.length_c   1.000
_cell.angle_alpha   90.00
_cell.angle_beta   90.00
_cell.angle_gamma   90.00
#
_symmetry.space_group_name_H-M   'P 1'
#
loop_
_entity.id
_entity.type
_entity.pdbx_description
1 polymer ?
#
loop_
_entity_poly.entity_id
_entity_poly.type
_entity_poly.pdbx_seq_one_letter_code
_entity_poly.pdbx_strand_id
1 'polypeptide(L)'
;MTYFSVSLSEARTLPRTFNTSGSKFATSVTQRPSAHLTLRDNSAQGSPSYPTPQPDLHQSCRHPVRSWANQSFGAHLHNMTLANGRLRVPQDGRYYLYSQVYFRYPSLSEGDQPTASHQLVQCVYKKTSYLRPIQLLKGVGTKCWAPDAEYALHSVYQGGLFELRAGDELFVSVSSPTMVHAEDSSSYFGAFRLDL
;
A
#
# COMPACT_ATOMS: atom_id res chain seq x y z
N MET A 1 -4.05 -12.90 -48.19
CA MET A 1 -4.71 -12.79 -46.87
C MET A 1 -3.61 -12.52 -45.86
N THR A 2 -3.47 -11.42 -45.14
CA THR A 2 -3.87 -10.00 -45.25
C THR A 2 -2.83 -9.30 -44.36
N TYR A 3 -2.13 -8.29 -44.87
CA TYR A 3 -1.23 -7.46 -44.05
C TYR A 3 -2.08 -6.54 -43.18
N PHE A 4 -1.91 -6.58 -41.85
CA PHE A 4 -2.50 -5.58 -40.95
C PHE A 4 -1.50 -4.44 -40.76
N SER A 5 -1.76 -3.30 -41.42
CA SER A 5 -1.13 -2.02 -41.11
C SER A 5 -1.83 -1.40 -39.90
N VAL A 6 -1.10 -1.17 -38.80
CA VAL A 6 -1.60 -0.37 -37.68
C VAL A 6 -1.27 1.09 -37.97
N SER A 7 -2.29 1.89 -38.29
CA SER A 7 -2.16 3.33 -38.42
C SER A 7 -2.09 3.96 -37.02
N LEU A 8 -1.01 4.68 -36.71
CA LEU A 8 -0.93 5.54 -35.53
C LEU A 8 -1.96 6.67 -35.69
N SER A 9 -3.04 6.64 -34.92
CA SER A 9 -3.97 7.77 -34.82
C SER A 9 -3.45 8.79 -33.81
N GLU A 10 -3.00 9.93 -34.32
CA GLU A 10 -2.60 11.10 -33.55
C GLU A 10 -3.78 11.66 -32.75
N ALA A 11 -3.59 11.93 -31.46
CA ALA A 11 -4.62 12.47 -30.59
C ALA A 11 -4.92 13.93 -30.99
N ARG A 12 -6.12 14.17 -31.56
CA ARG A 12 -6.60 15.52 -31.87
C ARG A 12 -6.76 16.32 -30.57
N THR A 13 -5.90 17.31 -30.37
CA THR A 13 -6.02 18.33 -29.32
C THR A 13 -7.13 19.32 -29.71
N LEU A 14 -8.28 19.22 -29.03
CA LEU A 14 -9.33 20.25 -29.09
C LEU A 14 -9.11 21.24 -27.94
N PRO A 15 -8.93 22.56 -28.19
CA PRO A 15 -8.92 23.54 -27.13
C PRO A 15 -10.34 23.75 -26.61
N ARG A 16 -10.61 23.29 -25.37
CA ARG A 16 -11.83 23.65 -24.63
C ARG A 16 -11.64 25.04 -24.01
N THR A 17 -12.18 26.06 -24.65
CA THR A 17 -12.37 27.38 -24.03
C THR A 17 -13.57 27.32 -23.09
N PHE A 18 -13.33 27.33 -21.77
CA PHE A 18 -14.38 27.60 -20.80
C PHE A 18 -14.49 29.10 -20.59
N ASN A 19 -15.57 29.69 -21.10
CA ASN A 19 -15.97 31.05 -20.79
C ASN A 19 -16.92 31.00 -19.59
N THR A 20 -16.51 31.51 -18.44
CA THR A 20 -17.36 31.64 -17.25
C THR A 20 -17.32 33.07 -16.73
N SER A 21 -18.18 33.91 -17.30
CA SER A 21 -18.63 35.12 -16.63
C SER A 21 -19.54 34.74 -15.47
N GLY A 22 -19.10 35.04 -14.25
CA GLY A 22 -19.95 35.38 -13.11
C GLY A 22 -20.84 34.27 -12.51
N SER A 23 -20.30 33.51 -11.57
CA SER A 23 -21.01 33.12 -10.34
C SER A 23 -20.02 32.46 -9.37
N LYS A 24 -19.65 33.17 -8.31
CA LYS A 24 -18.83 32.63 -7.21
C LYS A 24 -19.73 31.75 -6.33
N PHE A 25 -19.99 30.52 -6.73
CA PHE A 25 -20.32 29.47 -5.78
C PHE A 25 -19.00 28.83 -5.31
N ALA A 26 -18.46 29.35 -4.20
CA ALA A 26 -17.46 28.62 -3.44
C ALA A 26 -18.15 27.47 -2.70
N THR A 27 -18.57 26.44 -3.43
CA THR A 27 -18.77 25.12 -2.83
C THR A 27 -17.37 24.61 -2.50
N SER A 28 -16.93 24.82 -1.25
CA SER A 28 -15.89 24.00 -0.66
C SER A 28 -16.41 22.57 -0.68
N VAL A 29 -16.16 21.84 -1.76
CA VAL A 29 -16.28 20.39 -1.76
C VAL A 29 -15.20 19.94 -0.80
N THR A 30 -15.57 19.67 0.45
CA THR A 30 -14.68 19.04 1.40
C THR A 30 -14.22 17.75 0.77
N GLN A 31 -12.93 17.70 0.39
CA GLN A 31 -12.31 16.53 -0.20
C GLN A 31 -12.61 15.32 0.69
N ARG A 32 -13.20 14.28 0.09
CA ARG A 32 -13.58 13.06 0.82
C ARG A 32 -12.33 12.45 1.46
N PRO A 33 -12.40 11.91 2.69
CA PRO A 33 -11.26 11.23 3.26
C PRO A 33 -10.76 10.14 2.34
N SER A 34 -9.53 10.31 1.90
CA SER A 34 -8.83 9.34 1.10
C SER A 34 -7.33 9.48 1.27
N ALA A 35 -6.65 8.36 1.14
CA ALA A 35 -5.21 8.31 1.13
C ALA A 35 -4.75 7.27 0.11
N HIS A 36 -3.69 7.62 -0.60
CA HIS A 36 -2.85 6.69 -1.32
C HIS A 36 -1.42 6.98 -0.91
N LEU A 37 -0.78 6.03 -0.25
CA LEU A 37 0.58 6.17 0.24
C LEU A 37 1.46 5.15 -0.48
N THR A 38 2.64 5.55 -0.91
CA THR A 38 3.64 4.60 -1.43
C THR A 38 4.74 4.40 -0.41
N LEU A 39 5.41 3.27 -0.50
CA LEU A 39 6.57 3.01 0.33
C LEU A 39 7.74 3.91 -0.08
N ARG A 40 8.40 4.53 0.88
CA ARG A 40 9.63 5.30 0.65
C ARG A 40 10.84 4.36 0.70
N ASP A 41 11.75 4.54 -0.25
CA ASP A 41 13.06 3.91 -0.16
C ASP A 41 13.90 4.59 0.93
N ASN A 42 14.28 3.82 1.95
CA ASN A 42 15.11 4.29 3.06
C ASN A 42 16.61 3.98 2.83
N SER A 43 16.99 3.42 1.67
CA SER A 43 18.38 3.10 1.32
C SER A 43 19.33 4.30 1.41
N ALA A 44 18.83 5.52 1.25
CA ALA A 44 19.60 6.76 1.31
C ALA A 44 19.89 7.29 2.73
N GLN A 45 19.30 6.74 3.80
CA GLN A 45 19.41 7.30 5.18
C GLN A 45 20.30 6.49 6.13
N GLY A 46 21.18 5.62 5.62
CA GLY A 46 22.01 4.73 6.44
C GLY A 46 21.24 3.47 6.87
N SER A 47 21.90 2.57 7.62
CA SER A 47 21.46 1.19 7.89
C SER A 47 19.94 1.05 8.07
N PRO A 48 19.30 0.08 7.39
CA PRO A 48 17.85 -0.09 7.47
C PRO A 48 17.42 -0.31 8.92
N SER A 49 16.77 0.71 9.51
CA SER A 49 16.19 0.60 10.85
C SER A 49 14.95 -0.28 10.75
N TYR A 50 15.13 -1.59 10.89
CA TYR A 50 14.02 -2.52 10.82
C TYR A 50 13.08 -2.30 12.01
N PRO A 51 11.77 -2.21 11.76
CA PRO A 51 10.81 -2.02 12.84
C PRO A 51 10.86 -3.20 13.80
N THR A 52 10.95 -2.89 15.10
CA THR A 52 10.88 -3.88 16.16
C THR A 52 9.59 -4.69 16.03
N PRO A 53 9.65 -6.03 16.15
CA PRO A 53 8.47 -6.88 16.14
C PRO A 53 7.46 -6.40 17.18
N GLN A 54 6.19 -6.27 16.80
CA GLN A 54 5.13 -5.85 17.70
C GLN A 54 4.50 -7.10 18.36
N PRO A 55 4.64 -7.32 19.68
CA PRO A 55 4.30 -8.60 20.32
C PRO A 55 2.81 -8.94 20.36
N ASP A 56 1.95 -7.94 20.22
CA ASP A 56 0.49 -8.06 20.23
C ASP A 56 -0.11 -8.39 18.85
N LEU A 57 0.73 -8.53 17.82
CA LEU A 57 0.33 -8.93 16.46
C LEU A 57 0.48 -10.43 16.24
N HIS A 58 -0.15 -10.94 15.17
CA HIS A 58 -0.02 -12.33 14.78
C HIS A 58 1.43 -12.65 14.39
N GLN A 59 1.97 -13.76 14.88
CA GLN A 59 3.39 -14.13 14.70
C GLN A 59 3.85 -14.15 13.23
N SER A 60 2.94 -14.46 12.31
CA SER A 60 3.25 -14.54 10.88
C SER A 60 3.45 -13.18 10.21
N CYS A 61 3.05 -12.07 10.84
CA CYS A 61 3.12 -10.73 10.24
C CYS A 61 3.31 -9.64 11.31
N ARG A 62 4.28 -9.82 12.21
CA ARG A 62 4.49 -8.96 13.38
C ARG A 62 5.39 -7.74 13.14
N HIS A 63 5.72 -7.42 11.90
CA HIS A 63 6.61 -6.30 11.56
C HIS A 63 5.83 -5.17 10.87
N PRO A 64 5.43 -4.11 11.60
CA PRO A 64 4.69 -2.99 11.00
C PRO A 64 5.53 -2.22 9.99
N VAL A 65 4.97 -1.89 8.84
CA VAL A 65 5.62 -1.05 7.83
C VAL A 65 5.43 0.42 8.20
N ARG A 66 6.53 1.15 8.44
CA ARG A 66 6.50 2.53 8.95
C ARG A 66 6.83 3.61 7.93
N SER A 67 7.51 3.27 6.84
CA SER A 67 8.06 4.21 5.84
C SER A 67 7.07 4.57 4.73
N TRP A 68 5.77 4.59 5.02
CA TRP A 68 4.77 5.10 4.09
C TRP A 68 4.92 6.62 3.92
N ALA A 69 4.79 7.12 2.69
CA ALA A 69 4.90 8.54 2.36
C ALA A 69 3.83 8.99 1.36
N ASN A 70 3.55 10.29 1.36
CA ASN A 70 2.60 10.97 0.46
C ASN A 70 3.27 11.95 -0.51
N GLN A 71 4.60 11.85 -0.69
CA GLN A 71 5.42 12.81 -1.45
C GLN A 71 5.85 12.29 -2.83
N SER A 72 5.48 11.06 -3.16
CA SER A 72 5.76 10.40 -4.43
C SER A 72 4.67 10.66 -5.47
N PHE A 73 4.97 10.37 -6.73
CA PHE A 73 4.02 10.52 -7.82
C PHE A 73 2.77 9.63 -7.60
N GLY A 74 1.59 10.24 -7.62
CA GLY A 74 0.31 9.55 -7.39
C GLY A 74 -0.06 9.31 -5.93
N ALA A 75 0.81 9.63 -4.97
CA ALA A 75 0.48 9.57 -3.55
C ALA A 75 -0.23 10.83 -3.08
N HIS A 76 -1.21 10.67 -2.19
CA HIS A 76 -1.97 11.76 -1.63
C HIS A 76 -2.50 11.42 -0.24
N LEU A 77 -2.82 12.49 0.50
CA LEU A 77 -3.45 12.40 1.80
C LEU A 77 -4.49 13.52 1.89
N HIS A 78 -5.76 13.15 1.79
CA HIS A 78 -6.88 14.09 1.80
C HIS A 78 -7.76 13.82 3.01
N ASN A 79 -7.85 14.82 3.90
CA ASN A 79 -8.66 14.75 5.11
C ASN A 79 -8.36 13.50 5.96
N MET A 80 -7.11 13.03 5.99
CA MET A 80 -6.64 11.93 6.83
C MET A 80 -5.26 12.32 7.37
N THR A 81 -4.78 11.65 8.40
CA THR A 81 -3.43 11.90 8.93
C THR A 81 -2.60 10.62 8.97
N LEU A 82 -1.29 10.75 8.74
CA LEU A 82 -0.34 9.65 8.80
C LEU A 82 0.66 9.91 9.92
N ALA A 83 0.78 8.99 10.87
CA ALA A 83 1.75 9.07 11.95
C ALA A 83 2.35 7.67 12.21
N ASN A 84 3.68 7.56 12.24
CA ASN A 84 4.38 6.30 12.50
C ASN A 84 3.94 5.12 11.60
N GLY A 85 3.62 5.41 10.32
CA GLY A 85 3.11 4.42 9.37
C GLY A 85 1.64 4.04 9.55
N ARG A 86 0.90 4.77 10.39
CA ARG A 86 -0.51 4.52 10.69
C ARG A 86 -1.39 5.62 10.12
N LEU A 87 -2.37 5.21 9.32
CA LEU A 87 -3.34 6.10 8.70
C LEU A 87 -4.54 6.26 9.65
N ARG A 88 -4.77 7.48 10.14
CA ARG A 88 -5.84 7.78 11.09
C ARG A 88 -7.10 8.22 10.37
N VAL A 89 -8.22 7.60 10.74
CA VAL A 89 -9.56 7.87 10.21
C VAL A 89 -10.11 9.16 10.82
N PRO A 90 -10.55 10.14 10.01
CA PRO A 90 -11.03 11.43 10.50
C PRO A 90 -12.50 11.40 10.96
N GLN A 91 -13.31 10.50 10.39
CA GLN A 91 -14.76 10.49 10.53
C GLN A 91 -15.32 9.09 10.38
N ASP A 92 -16.41 8.82 11.08
CA ASP A 92 -17.14 7.56 11.02
C ASP A 92 -17.63 7.28 9.60
N GLY A 93 -17.59 6.01 9.20
CA GLY A 93 -18.17 5.59 7.95
C GLY A 93 -17.62 4.28 7.44
N ARG A 94 -18.06 3.94 6.23
CA ARG A 94 -17.60 2.76 5.52
C ARG A 94 -16.43 3.14 4.62
N TYR A 95 -15.32 2.45 4.77
CA TYR A 95 -14.09 2.70 4.01
C TYR A 95 -13.69 1.47 3.24
N TYR A 96 -13.30 1.65 1.98
CA TYR A 96 -12.57 0.62 1.24
C TYR A 96 -11.09 0.79 1.56
N LEU A 97 -10.48 -0.25 2.12
CA LEU A 97 -9.07 -0.33 2.43
C LEU A 97 -8.40 -1.20 1.37
N TYR A 98 -7.19 -0.83 0.97
CA TYR A 98 -6.39 -1.64 0.06
C TYR A 98 -4.91 -1.48 0.36
N SER A 99 -4.14 -2.53 0.09
CA SER A 99 -2.69 -2.47 0.18
C SER A 99 -2.04 -3.49 -0.74
N GLN A 100 -0.95 -3.08 -1.39
CA GLN A 100 -0.02 -3.97 -2.06
C GLN A 100 1.34 -3.90 -1.36
N VAL A 101 1.94 -5.07 -1.12
CA VAL A 101 3.34 -5.17 -0.74
C VAL A 101 4.07 -6.01 -1.77
N TYR A 102 5.10 -5.43 -2.37
CA TYR A 102 5.99 -6.11 -3.28
C TYR A 102 7.15 -6.73 -2.51
N PHE A 103 7.17 -8.05 -2.50
CA PHE A 103 8.24 -8.84 -1.91
C PHE A 103 9.23 -9.29 -2.98
N ARG A 104 10.51 -9.16 -2.69
CA ARG A 104 11.60 -9.74 -3.47
C ARG A 104 12.44 -10.60 -2.56
N TYR A 105 12.63 -11.86 -2.93
CA TYR A 105 13.56 -12.72 -2.21
C TYR A 105 14.99 -12.23 -2.47
N PRO A 106 15.86 -12.24 -1.45
CA PRO A 106 17.27 -12.04 -1.67
C PRO A 106 17.79 -13.12 -2.62
N SER A 107 18.68 -12.73 -3.55
CA SER A 107 19.43 -13.68 -4.36
C SER A 107 20.27 -14.55 -3.42
N LEU A 108 20.14 -15.87 -3.54
CA LEU A 108 20.96 -16.82 -2.77
C LEU A 108 22.42 -16.62 -3.18
N SER A 109 23.29 -16.32 -2.21
CA SER A 109 24.74 -16.42 -2.38
C SER A 109 25.12 -17.90 -2.51
N GLU A 110 26.13 -18.23 -3.34
CA GLU A 110 26.69 -19.58 -3.41
C GLU A 110 27.09 -20.05 -2.00
N GLY A 111 26.36 -21.03 -1.45
CA GLY A 111 26.61 -21.59 -0.12
C GLY A 111 25.45 -21.48 0.88
N ASP A 112 24.42 -20.67 0.62
CA ASP A 112 23.24 -20.60 1.49
C ASP A 112 22.32 -21.80 1.27
N GLN A 113 22.29 -22.70 2.26
CA GLN A 113 21.31 -23.78 2.32
C GLN A 113 19.88 -23.21 2.34
N PRO A 114 18.94 -23.71 1.50
CA PRO A 114 17.56 -23.23 1.44
C PRO A 114 16.77 -23.76 2.65
N THR A 115 17.08 -23.26 3.84
CA THR A 115 16.59 -23.85 5.10
C THR A 115 15.26 -23.29 5.61
N ALA A 116 14.72 -22.23 4.98
CA ALA A 116 13.48 -21.63 5.45
C ALA A 116 12.46 -21.50 4.30
N SER A 117 11.34 -22.20 4.43
CA SER A 117 10.14 -21.89 3.65
C SER A 117 9.63 -20.50 4.03
N HIS A 118 10.11 -19.44 3.37
CA HIS A 118 9.65 -18.10 3.70
C HIS A 118 8.22 -17.90 3.17
N GLN A 119 7.26 -17.95 4.08
CA GLN A 119 5.91 -17.47 3.84
C GLN A 119 5.94 -15.94 3.79
N LEU A 120 5.51 -15.37 2.67
CA LEU A 120 5.31 -13.94 2.52
C LEU A 120 3.92 -13.62 3.03
N VAL A 121 3.84 -12.87 4.13
CA VAL A 121 2.54 -12.55 4.72
C VAL A 121 2.43 -11.05 4.83
N GLN A 122 1.29 -10.52 4.39
CA GLN A 122 0.90 -9.14 4.55
C GLN A 122 -0.41 -9.12 5.34
N CYS A 123 -0.45 -8.36 6.42
CA CYS A 123 -1.63 -8.17 7.26
C CYS A 123 -2.01 -6.70 7.29
N VAL A 124 -3.30 -6.41 7.29
CA VAL A 124 -3.84 -5.07 7.52
C VAL A 124 -4.58 -5.07 8.85
N TYR A 125 -4.20 -4.17 9.74
CA TYR A 125 -4.72 -4.07 11.10
C TYR A 125 -5.43 -2.75 11.33
N LYS A 126 -6.36 -2.79 12.29
CA LYS A 126 -7.03 -1.65 12.89
C LYS A 126 -6.69 -1.56 14.36
N LYS A 127 -6.15 -0.43 14.82
CA LYS A 127 -6.04 -0.08 16.23
C LYS A 127 -7.17 0.88 16.59
N THR A 128 -7.85 0.57 17.68
CA THR A 128 -8.94 1.36 18.26
C THR A 128 -8.73 1.45 19.77
N SER A 129 -9.75 1.84 20.55
CA SER A 129 -9.69 1.85 22.02
C SER A 129 -9.48 0.46 22.65
N TYR A 130 -9.71 -0.60 21.87
CA TYR A 130 -9.47 -1.99 22.29
C TYR A 130 -7.97 -2.25 22.54
N LEU A 131 -7.67 -3.13 23.50
CA LEU A 131 -6.31 -3.38 23.99
C LEU A 131 -5.37 -3.84 22.87
N ARG A 132 -5.80 -4.83 22.06
CA ARG A 132 -5.00 -5.38 20.95
C ARG A 132 -5.48 -4.89 19.58
N PRO A 133 -4.59 -4.73 18.59
CA PRO A 133 -4.99 -4.47 17.21
C PRO A 133 -5.87 -5.60 16.65
N ILE A 134 -6.85 -5.23 15.83
CA ILE A 134 -7.79 -6.14 15.17
C ILE A 134 -7.30 -6.39 13.74
N GLN A 135 -7.07 -7.64 13.36
CA GLN A 135 -6.70 -7.99 11.98
C GLN A 135 -7.93 -7.88 11.08
N LEU A 136 -7.83 -7.06 10.04
CA LEU A 136 -8.91 -6.87 9.05
C LEU A 136 -8.71 -7.76 7.83
N LEU A 137 -7.49 -7.80 7.31
CA LEU A 137 -7.14 -8.55 6.11
C LEU A 137 -5.80 -9.29 6.33
N LYS A 138 -5.65 -10.45 5.68
CA LYS A 138 -4.40 -11.21 5.61
C LYS A 138 -4.25 -11.82 4.23
N GLY A 139 -3.13 -11.54 3.58
CA GLY A 139 -2.70 -12.14 2.33
C GLY A 139 -1.44 -12.96 2.56
N VAL A 140 -1.35 -14.11 1.90
CA VAL A 140 -0.22 -15.04 2.00
C VAL A 140 0.27 -15.41 0.60
N GLY A 141 1.56 -15.23 0.37
CA GLY A 141 2.29 -15.72 -0.79
C GLY A 141 3.26 -16.81 -0.37
N THR A 142 3.35 -17.87 -1.19
CA THR A 142 4.34 -18.94 -1.01
C THR A 142 5.25 -18.98 -2.23
N LYS A 143 6.57 -19.13 -1.99
CA LYS A 143 7.51 -19.45 -3.07
C LYS A 143 7.22 -20.85 -3.59
N CYS A 144 7.16 -21.00 -4.91
CA CYS A 144 7.27 -22.32 -5.54
C CYS A 144 8.76 -22.69 -5.57
N TRP A 145 9.12 -23.79 -4.89
CA TRP A 145 10.51 -24.25 -4.74
C TRP A 145 10.96 -25.09 -5.93
N ALA A 146 10.87 -24.55 -7.15
CA ALA A 146 11.57 -25.17 -8.27
C ALA A 146 13.07 -24.83 -8.18
N PRO A 147 13.99 -25.81 -8.34
CA PRO A 147 15.44 -25.60 -8.22
C PRO A 147 15.98 -24.46 -9.09
N ASP A 148 15.37 -24.26 -10.27
CA ASP A 148 15.78 -23.28 -11.27
C ASP A 148 14.89 -22.02 -11.28
N ALA A 149 14.10 -21.79 -10.23
CA ALA A 149 13.25 -20.61 -10.15
C ALA A 149 14.08 -19.34 -9.88
N GLU A 150 14.52 -18.69 -10.96
CA GLU A 150 15.24 -17.41 -10.94
C GLU A 150 14.35 -16.23 -10.50
N TYR A 151 13.02 -16.36 -10.63
CA TYR A 151 12.09 -15.27 -10.34
C TYR A 151 11.63 -15.28 -8.88
N ALA A 152 12.24 -14.37 -8.13
CA ALA A 152 12.08 -14.15 -6.70
C ALA A 152 11.08 -13.03 -6.36
N LEU A 153 10.07 -12.79 -7.20
CA LEU A 153 9.21 -11.60 -7.10
C LEU A 153 7.78 -11.98 -6.76
N HIS A 154 7.17 -11.30 -5.80
CA HIS A 154 5.80 -11.58 -5.40
C HIS A 154 5.08 -10.34 -4.87
N SER A 155 4.01 -9.93 -5.54
CA SER A 155 3.12 -8.86 -5.07
C SER A 155 1.94 -9.48 -4.34
N VAL A 156 1.76 -9.12 -3.06
CA VAL A 156 0.53 -9.45 -2.32
C VAL A 156 -0.36 -8.22 -2.34
N TYR A 157 -1.50 -8.30 -3.01
CA TYR A 157 -2.56 -7.29 -2.99
C TYR A 157 -3.76 -7.82 -2.23
N GLN A 158 -4.36 -6.96 -1.40
CA GLN A 158 -5.61 -7.25 -0.73
C GLN A 158 -6.41 -5.96 -0.52
N GLY A 159 -7.73 -6.08 -0.49
CA GLY A 159 -8.61 -4.97 -0.18
C GLY A 159 -9.96 -5.45 0.33
N GLY A 160 -10.66 -4.58 1.04
CA GLY A 160 -11.93 -4.92 1.66
C GLY A 160 -12.65 -3.71 2.23
N LEU A 161 -13.93 -3.89 2.49
CA LEU A 161 -14.82 -2.84 2.96
C LEU A 161 -15.10 -2.99 4.45
N PHE A 162 -14.85 -1.94 5.22
CA PHE A 162 -14.94 -1.98 6.68
C PHE A 162 -15.63 -0.74 7.23
N GLU A 163 -16.35 -0.91 8.33
CA GLU A 163 -16.86 0.19 9.13
C GLU A 163 -15.78 0.65 10.13
N LEU A 164 -15.43 1.94 10.03
CA LEU A 164 -14.39 2.57 10.82
C LEU A 164 -14.96 3.78 11.55
N ARG A 165 -14.40 4.05 12.73
CA ARG A 165 -14.75 5.20 13.55
C ARG A 165 -13.66 6.27 13.48
N ALA A 166 -14.04 7.51 13.71
CA ALA A 166 -13.10 8.60 13.90
C ALA A 166 -12.09 8.23 15.00
N GLY A 167 -10.81 8.38 14.69
CA GLY A 167 -9.72 8.02 15.58
C GLY A 167 -9.20 6.59 15.45
N ASP A 168 -9.87 5.70 14.71
CA ASP A 168 -9.30 4.40 14.35
C ASP A 168 -8.01 4.61 13.55
N GLU A 169 -6.97 3.82 13.83
CA GLU A 169 -5.71 3.82 13.11
C GLU A 169 -5.55 2.55 12.29
N LEU A 170 -5.24 2.70 11.02
CA LEU A 170 -5.02 1.61 10.08
C LEU A 170 -3.52 1.46 9.78
N PHE A 171 -3.02 0.23 9.75
CA PHE A 171 -1.61 -0.01 9.42
C PHE A 171 -1.38 -1.38 8.80
N VAL A 172 -0.28 -1.47 8.05
CA VAL A 172 0.17 -2.70 7.39
C VAL A 172 1.32 -3.31 8.16
N SER A 173 1.35 -4.64 8.27
CA SER A 173 2.48 -5.39 8.81
C SER A 173 2.80 -6.61 7.98
N VAL A 174 4.06 -7.06 8.02
CA VAL A 174 4.59 -8.10 7.14
C VAL A 174 5.31 -9.20 7.90
N SER A 175 5.54 -10.34 7.24
CA SER A 175 6.32 -11.46 7.79
C SER A 175 7.82 -11.13 7.87
N SER A 176 8.38 -10.54 6.81
CA SER A 176 9.82 -10.29 6.68
C SER A 176 10.06 -8.89 6.08
N PRO A 177 10.40 -7.89 6.91
CA PRO A 177 10.60 -6.52 6.41
C PRO A 177 11.82 -6.39 5.49
N THR A 178 12.80 -7.29 5.59
CA THR A 178 14.00 -7.35 4.72
C THR A 178 13.69 -7.69 3.27
N MET A 179 12.53 -8.31 3.00
CA MET A 179 12.12 -8.71 1.65
C MET A 179 11.17 -7.70 1.01
N VAL A 180 10.79 -6.63 1.71
CA VAL A 180 9.88 -5.61 1.17
C VAL A 180 10.67 -4.60 0.34
N HIS A 181 10.29 -4.44 -0.93
CA HIS A 181 10.92 -3.48 -1.84
C HIS A 181 10.07 -2.23 -2.05
N ALA A 182 10.75 -1.08 -2.13
CA ALA A 182 10.17 0.26 -2.29
C ALA A 182 10.28 0.83 -3.72
N GLU A 183 10.63 0.00 -4.71
CA GLU A 183 10.85 0.40 -6.11
C GLU A 183 9.55 0.87 -6.79
N ASP A 184 9.62 2.00 -7.51
CA ASP A 184 8.61 2.49 -8.46
C ASP A 184 7.15 2.38 -8.01
N SER A 185 6.84 2.75 -6.77
CA SER A 185 5.47 2.65 -6.21
C SER A 185 4.87 1.24 -6.22
N SER A 186 5.69 0.18 -6.32
CA SER A 186 5.25 -1.22 -6.34
C SER A 186 4.58 -1.66 -5.03
N SER A 187 4.90 -0.98 -3.92
CA SER A 187 4.29 -1.15 -2.61
C SER A 187 3.49 0.10 -2.22
N TYR A 188 2.20 -0.09 -1.91
CA TYR A 188 1.28 0.99 -1.56
C TYR A 188 0.24 0.58 -0.52
N PHE A 189 -0.31 1.59 0.16
CA PHE A 189 -1.35 1.45 1.17
C PHE A 189 -2.31 2.63 1.08
N GLY A 190 -3.61 2.36 1.07
CA GLY A 190 -4.59 3.42 0.98
C GLY A 190 -5.96 3.03 1.51
N ALA A 191 -6.79 4.06 1.63
CA ALA A 191 -8.19 3.93 1.99
C ALA A 191 -8.98 5.10 1.41
N PHE A 192 -10.27 4.91 1.17
CA PHE A 192 -11.19 6.01 0.88
C PHE A 192 -12.57 5.74 1.48
N ARG A 193 -13.24 6.80 1.92
CA ARG A 193 -14.61 6.73 2.45
C ARG A 193 -15.60 6.56 1.29
N LEU A 194 -16.56 5.67 1.46
CA LEU A 194 -17.74 5.57 0.61
C LEU A 194 -18.84 6.50 1.10
N ASP A 195 -19.58 7.07 0.15
CA ASP A 195 -20.91 7.61 0.41
C ASP A 195 -21.89 6.50 0.06
N LEU A 196 -22.71 6.12 1.03
CA LEU A 196 -23.88 5.26 0.81
C LEU A 196 -25.13 6.09 1.07
#